data_AF-A0A822H6X8-F1
#
_entry.id   AF-A0A822H6X8-F1
#
_cell.length_a   1.000
_cell.length_b   1.000
_cell.length_c   1.000
_cell.angle_alpha   90.00
_cell.angle_beta   90.00
_cell.angle_gamma   90.00
#
_symmetry.space_group_name_H-M   'P 1'
#
loop_
_entity.id
_entity.type
_entity.pdbx_description
1 polymer ?
#
loop_
_entity_poly.entity_id
_entity_poly.type
_entity_poly.pdbx_seq_one_letter_code
_entity_poly.pdbx_strand_id
1 'polypeptide(L)'
;ATIPTLTEDEIKYFFHDDSECIKRTFIQHDVQNVFVRPTEKNDVPESLNYSILMRKRTFVNELPAIKWKCRAPLGNDKLCERMDRYKCPFHGRIIARNEQGQAVDEKIRIQEEQLAKKRTTPEWQDPEMLEDIRLATGIDLRMNEENKKKKK
;
A
#
# COMPACT_ATOMS: atom_id res chain seq x y z
N ALA A 1 -11.79 23.92 17.38
CA ALA A 1 -11.48 23.02 16.25
C ALA A 1 -11.25 21.64 16.82
N THR A 2 -12.24 20.76 16.67
CA THR A 2 -12.18 19.38 17.14
C THR A 2 -11.42 18.57 16.10
N ILE A 3 -10.25 18.04 16.47
CA ILE A 3 -9.45 17.18 15.61
C ILE A 3 -10.34 15.97 15.26
N PRO A 4 -10.54 15.62 13.97
CA PRO A 4 -11.27 14.41 13.63
C PRO A 4 -10.48 13.22 14.18
N THR A 5 -11.01 12.61 15.24
CA THR A 5 -10.50 11.35 15.76
C THR A 5 -10.85 10.27 14.75
N LEU A 6 -9.87 9.92 13.92
CA LEU A 6 -9.93 8.72 13.08
C LEU A 6 -10.40 7.56 13.94
N THR A 7 -11.43 6.85 13.47
CA THR A 7 -11.93 5.67 14.17
C THR A 7 -10.85 4.58 14.16
N GLU A 8 -10.80 3.74 15.21
CA GLU A 8 -9.77 2.70 15.34
C GLU A 8 -9.71 1.76 14.11
N ASP A 9 -10.84 1.60 13.41
CA ASP A 9 -10.96 0.80 12.18
C ASP A 9 -10.28 1.46 10.95
N GLU A 10 -10.21 2.79 10.89
CA GLU A 10 -9.51 3.51 9.80
C GLU A 10 -7.99 3.49 9.98
N ILE A 11 -7.50 3.56 11.22
CA ILE A 11 -6.07 3.46 11.54
C ILE A 11 -5.53 2.07 11.20
N LYS A 12 -6.34 1.03 11.45
CA LYS A 12 -6.06 -0.37 11.09
C LYS A 12 -6.04 -0.65 9.59
N TYR A 13 -6.58 0.27 8.78
CA TYR A 13 -6.65 0.12 7.32
C TYR A 13 -5.34 0.56 6.64
N PHE A 14 -4.71 1.64 7.13
CA PHE A 14 -3.44 2.16 6.59
C PHE A 14 -2.24 1.37 7.12
N PHE A 15 -2.24 1.08 8.41
CA PHE A 15 -1.33 0.12 9.02
C PHE A 15 -2.09 -1.19 9.11
N HIS A 16 -1.99 -2.03 8.06
CA HIS A 16 -2.16 -3.45 8.34
C HIS A 16 -1.24 -3.77 9.49
N ASP A 17 -1.87 -4.19 10.57
CA ASP A 17 -1.27 -4.59 11.82
C ASP A 17 -0.22 -5.66 11.51
N ASP A 18 1.01 -5.22 11.25
CA ASP A 18 2.21 -6.05 11.23
C ASP A 18 2.50 -6.54 12.67
N SER A 19 1.55 -6.46 13.61
CA SER A 19 1.66 -7.04 14.96
C SER A 19 1.59 -8.57 14.96
N GLU A 20 1.13 -9.20 13.87
CA GLU A 20 1.39 -10.63 13.61
C GLU A 20 2.71 -10.86 12.85
N CYS A 21 3.39 -9.80 12.39
CA CYS A 21 4.82 -9.87 12.13
C CYS A 21 5.51 -9.84 13.51
N ILE A 22 5.91 -11.04 13.95
CA ILE A 22 6.90 -11.35 15.01
C ILE A 22 7.35 -10.08 15.73
N LYS A 23 6.90 -9.86 16.97
CA LYS A 23 7.42 -8.82 17.88
C LYS A 23 8.95 -8.85 17.83
N ARG A 24 9.55 -8.07 16.93
CA ARG A 24 10.99 -7.95 16.79
C ARG A 24 11.37 -7.04 17.93
N THR A 25 11.90 -7.63 18.99
CA THR A 25 12.72 -6.88 19.92
C THR A 25 13.80 -6.20 19.09
N PHE A 26 13.70 -4.87 18.96
CA PHE A 26 14.70 -4.07 18.29
C PHE A 26 15.90 -4.03 19.23
N ILE A 27 16.87 -4.91 19.02
CA ILE A 27 18.18 -4.74 19.64
C ILE A 27 18.81 -3.57 18.89
N GLN A 28 18.80 -2.41 19.52
CA GLN A 28 19.45 -1.21 19.01
C GLN A 28 20.96 -1.48 19.02
N HIS A 29 21.48 -1.99 17.92
CA HIS A 29 22.92 -2.01 17.70
C HIS A 29 23.32 -0.62 17.21
N ASP A 30 24.26 0.01 17.90
CA ASP A 30 24.93 1.23 17.44
C ASP A 30 25.69 0.91 16.15
N VAL A 31 24.98 1.00 15.02
CA VAL A 31 25.57 0.84 13.70
C VAL A 31 26.23 2.16 13.31
N GLN A 32 27.37 2.44 13.92
CA GLN A 32 28.35 3.32 13.28
C GLN A 32 28.63 2.71 11.91
N ASN A 33 28.25 3.41 10.84
CA ASN A 33 28.37 3.02 9.43
C ASN A 33 29.59 2.13 9.15
N VAL A 34 29.41 0.82 9.20
CA VAL A 34 30.48 -0.13 8.89
C VAL A 34 30.55 -0.24 7.37
N PHE A 35 31.27 0.70 6.77
CA PHE A 35 31.85 0.48 5.46
C PHE A 35 32.88 -0.64 5.66
N VAL A 36 32.51 -1.89 5.37
CA VAL A 36 33.39 -3.05 5.52
C VAL A 36 34.52 -2.89 4.50
N ARG A 37 35.61 -2.24 4.92
CA ARG A 37 36.89 -2.37 4.25
C ARG A 37 37.35 -3.80 4.49
N PRO A 38 37.79 -4.53 3.46
CA PRO A 38 38.37 -5.85 3.69
C PRO A 38 39.67 -5.62 4.45
N THR A 39 39.64 -5.86 5.76
CA THR A 39 40.83 -5.90 6.59
C THR A 39 41.46 -7.28 6.41
N GLU A 40 42.74 -7.32 6.05
CA GLU A 40 43.54 -8.53 5.82
C GLU A 40 43.76 -9.37 7.11
N LYS A 41 43.09 -9.00 8.21
CA LYS A 41 43.13 -9.68 9.49
C LYS A 41 41.70 -10.09 9.84
N ASN A 42 41.53 -11.40 10.09
CA ASN A 42 40.32 -12.04 10.59
C ASN A 42 40.04 -11.59 12.04
N ASP A 43 39.75 -10.32 12.26
CA ASP A 43 39.35 -9.78 13.56
C ASP A 43 37.82 -9.74 13.68
N VAL A 44 37.13 -10.76 13.14
CA VAL A 44 35.71 -10.96 13.45
C VAL A 44 35.67 -11.71 14.79
N PRO A 45 35.16 -11.11 15.88
CA PRO A 45 35.07 -11.81 17.15
C PRO A 45 34.20 -13.05 17.01
N GLU A 46 34.71 -14.19 17.45
CA GLU A 46 34.08 -15.53 17.40
C GLU A 46 32.61 -15.52 17.89
N SER A 47 32.29 -14.63 18.83
CA SER A 47 30.95 -14.45 19.39
C SER A 47 29.91 -13.94 18.40
N LEU A 48 30.30 -13.13 17.40
CA LEU A 48 29.38 -12.62 16.38
C LEU A 48 28.94 -13.73 15.41
N ASN A 49 29.86 -14.64 15.06
CA ASN A 49 29.60 -15.82 14.24
C ASN A 49 28.57 -16.74 14.90
N TYR A 50 28.64 -16.91 16.23
CA TYR A 50 27.69 -17.76 16.97
C TYR A 50 26.25 -17.25 16.92
N SER A 51 26.03 -15.93 17.02
CA SER A 51 24.66 -15.37 17.03
C SER A 51 23.93 -15.53 15.68
N ILE A 52 24.64 -15.42 14.56
CA ILE A 52 24.10 -15.62 13.21
C ILE A 52 23.82 -17.12 12.98
N LEU A 53 24.70 -18.01 13.45
CA LEU A 53 24.55 -19.47 13.33
C LEU A 53 23.43 -20.04 14.21
N MET A 54 23.14 -19.42 15.36
CA MET A 54 22.19 -19.95 16.35
C MET A 54 20.74 -19.55 16.09
N ARG A 55 20.45 -18.57 15.23
CA ARG A 55 19.07 -18.17 14.92
C ARG A 55 18.40 -19.14 13.94
N LYS A 56 18.17 -20.38 14.38
CA LYS A 56 17.36 -21.36 13.66
C LYS A 56 15.89 -20.95 13.76
N ARG A 57 15.32 -20.44 12.66
CA ARG A 57 13.88 -20.20 12.56
C ARG A 57 13.25 -21.50 12.03
N THR A 58 12.62 -22.27 12.91
CA THR A 58 11.82 -23.43 12.49
C THR A 58 10.66 -22.91 11.63
N PHE A 59 10.42 -23.55 10.49
CA PHE A 59 9.26 -23.26 9.66
C PHE A 59 8.05 -23.92 10.34
N VAL A 60 7.34 -23.16 11.19
CA VAL A 60 6.33 -23.74 12.10
C VAL A 60 4.96 -23.92 11.44
N ASN A 61 4.71 -23.42 10.23
CA ASN A 61 3.35 -23.48 9.65
C ASN A 61 3.37 -23.86 8.17
N GLU A 62 2.41 -24.68 7.76
CA GLU A 62 2.06 -24.87 6.35
C GLU A 62 1.55 -23.55 5.78
N LEU A 63 2.11 -23.14 4.63
CA LEU A 63 1.67 -21.90 3.98
C LEU A 63 0.29 -22.13 3.36
N PRO A 64 -0.67 -21.20 3.56
CA PRO A 64 -1.98 -21.34 2.97
C PRO A 64 -1.88 -21.33 1.44
N ALA A 65 -2.65 -22.22 0.80
CA ALA A 65 -2.73 -22.28 -0.65
C ALA A 65 -3.25 -20.95 -1.23
N ILE A 66 -2.73 -20.58 -2.40
CA ILE A 66 -3.16 -19.36 -3.09
C ILE A 66 -4.56 -19.59 -3.67
N LYS A 67 -5.53 -18.79 -3.21
CA LYS A 67 -6.94 -18.93 -3.60
C LYS A 67 -7.26 -18.33 -4.96
N TRP A 68 -6.62 -17.22 -5.33
CA TRP A 68 -7.02 -16.43 -6.49
C TRP A 68 -5.86 -15.64 -7.10
N LYS A 69 -5.97 -15.35 -8.40
CA LYS A 69 -5.10 -14.43 -9.15
C LYS A 69 -5.55 -12.99 -8.92
N CYS A 70 -4.62 -12.03 -9.02
CA CYS A 70 -4.89 -10.61 -8.87
C CYS A 70 -5.99 -10.10 -9.81
N ARG A 71 -5.94 -10.47 -11.10
CA ARG A 71 -6.93 -10.14 -12.13
C ARG A 71 -7.34 -8.66 -12.19
N ALA A 72 -6.51 -7.75 -11.69
CA ALA A 72 -6.75 -6.32 -11.84
C ALA A 72 -6.59 -5.93 -13.32
N PRO A 73 -7.44 -5.03 -13.85
CA PRO A 73 -7.33 -4.56 -15.23
C PRO A 73 -6.05 -3.76 -15.42
N LEU A 74 -5.25 -4.18 -16.40
CA LEU A 74 -4.10 -3.42 -16.90
C LEU A 74 -4.55 -2.50 -18.04
N GLY A 75 -3.80 -1.42 -18.29
CA GLY A 75 -4.09 -0.48 -19.39
C GLY A 75 -3.98 -1.07 -20.81
N ASN A 76 -3.63 -2.36 -20.95
CA ASN A 76 -3.47 -3.08 -22.22
C ASN A 76 -4.61 -4.09 -22.45
N ASP A 77 -5.78 -3.91 -21.84
CA ASP A 77 -6.92 -4.84 -21.82
C ASP A 77 -6.63 -6.25 -21.26
N LYS A 78 -5.43 -6.45 -20.69
CA LYS A 78 -5.02 -7.70 -20.02
C LYS A 78 -5.35 -7.64 -18.53
N LEU A 79 -5.50 -8.81 -17.92
CA LEU A 79 -5.67 -8.94 -16.48
C LEU A 79 -4.36 -9.32 -15.80
N CYS A 80 -4.15 -8.85 -14.57
CA CYS A 80 -2.96 -9.19 -13.80
C CYS A 80 -2.91 -10.69 -13.45
N GLU A 81 -1.89 -11.40 -13.96
CA GLU A 81 -1.73 -12.85 -13.78
C GLU A 81 -1.09 -13.25 -12.44
N ARG A 82 -0.60 -12.27 -11.65
CA ARG A 82 0.11 -12.54 -10.39
C ARG A 82 -0.76 -13.29 -9.38
N MET A 83 -0.12 -14.22 -8.67
CA MET A 83 -0.71 -15.14 -7.70
C MET A 83 -0.07 -14.95 -6.32
N ASP A 84 -0.04 -13.72 -5.82
CA ASP A 84 0.44 -13.47 -4.46
C ASP A 84 -0.62 -13.87 -3.41
N ARG A 85 -0.21 -14.05 -2.15
CA ARG A 85 -1.06 -14.60 -1.07
C ARG A 85 -2.04 -13.57 -0.50
N TYR A 86 -1.57 -12.35 -0.30
CA TYR A 86 -2.32 -11.30 0.39
C TYR A 86 -2.38 -9.99 -0.41
N LYS A 87 -1.23 -9.55 -0.95
CA LYS A 87 -1.10 -8.27 -1.67
C LYS A 87 -0.32 -8.47 -2.97
N CYS A 88 -0.82 -7.89 -4.05
CA CYS A 88 -0.13 -7.68 -5.31
C CYS A 88 0.68 -6.38 -5.19
N PRO A 89 2.00 -6.38 -5.50
CA PRO A 89 2.84 -5.18 -5.42
C PRO A 89 2.36 -3.99 -6.25
N PHE A 90 1.58 -4.23 -7.30
CA PHE A 90 1.09 -3.16 -8.19
C PHE A 90 -0.31 -2.67 -7.84
N HIS A 91 -1.22 -3.59 -7.49
CA HIS A 91 -2.65 -3.29 -7.37
C HIS A 91 -3.16 -3.35 -5.92
N GLY A 92 -2.30 -3.66 -4.95
CA GLY A 92 -2.68 -3.74 -3.54
C GLY A 92 -3.32 -5.09 -3.17
N ARG A 93 -4.34 -5.07 -2.31
CA ARG A 93 -4.94 -6.29 -1.76
C ARG A 93 -5.53 -7.17 -2.87
N ILE A 94 -5.25 -8.47 -2.79
CA ILE A 94 -5.82 -9.43 -3.72
C ILE A 94 -7.20 -9.85 -3.23
N ILE A 95 -8.20 -9.61 -4.08
CA ILE A 95 -9.62 -9.91 -3.86
C ILE A 95 -10.09 -10.93 -4.90
N ALA A 96 -11.21 -11.60 -4.63
CA ALA A 96 -11.84 -12.48 -5.60
C ALA A 96 -12.41 -11.67 -6.77
N ARG A 97 -11.88 -11.89 -7.98
CA ARG A 97 -12.36 -11.25 -9.21
C ARG A 97 -12.80 -12.27 -10.25
N ASN A 98 -13.85 -11.92 -11.00
CA ASN A 98 -14.34 -12.71 -12.12
C ASN A 98 -13.35 -12.72 -13.30
N GLU A 99 -13.69 -13.40 -14.38
CA GLU A 99 -12.86 -13.49 -15.59
C GLU A 99 -12.70 -12.16 -16.33
N GLN A 100 -13.56 -11.18 -16.03
CA GLN A 100 -13.48 -9.81 -16.57
C GLN A 100 -12.70 -8.84 -15.65
N GLY A 101 -12.18 -9.33 -14.51
CA GLY A 101 -11.42 -8.50 -13.56
C GLY A 101 -12.25 -7.62 -12.63
N GLN A 102 -13.56 -7.86 -12.54
CA GLN A 102 -14.46 -7.20 -11.60
C GLN A 102 -14.54 -7.99 -10.28
N ALA A 103 -14.58 -7.27 -9.15
CA ALA A 103 -14.79 -7.86 -7.84
C ALA A 103 -16.13 -8.63 -7.80
N VAL A 104 -16.12 -9.84 -7.22
CA VAL A 104 -17.34 -10.65 -7.02
C VAL A 104 -18.24 -10.02 -5.95
N ASP A 105 -17.64 -9.43 -4.93
CA ASP A 105 -18.36 -8.76 -3.84
C ASP A 105 -18.78 -7.34 -4.22
N GLU A 106 -20.08 -7.06 -4.18
CA GLU A 106 -20.65 -5.76 -4.55
C GLU A 106 -20.09 -4.61 -3.71
N LYS A 107 -19.89 -4.82 -2.40
CA LYS A 107 -19.34 -3.81 -1.48
C LYS A 107 -17.93 -3.38 -1.92
N ILE A 108 -17.11 -4.36 -2.31
CA ILE A 108 -15.74 -4.11 -2.76
C ILE A 108 -15.77 -3.41 -4.12
N ARG A 109 -16.68 -3.81 -5.01
CA ARG A 109 -16.87 -3.16 -6.31
C ARG A 109 -17.19 -1.68 -6.17
N ILE A 110 -18.16 -1.33 -5.32
CA ILE A 110 -18.54 0.07 -5.05
C ILE A 110 -17.34 0.85 -4.47
N GLN A 111 -16.60 0.25 -3.53
CA GLN A 111 -15.43 0.88 -2.93
C GLN A 111 -14.31 1.13 -3.95
N GLU A 112 -14.01 0.17 -4.83
CA GLU A 112 -13.03 0.34 -5.89
C GLU A 112 -13.45 1.42 -6.89
N GLU A 113 -14.74 1.50 -7.24
CA GLU A 113 -15.26 2.54 -8.13
C GLU A 113 -15.16 3.94 -7.51
N GLN A 114 -15.48 4.08 -6.23
CA GLN A 114 -15.29 5.33 -5.49
C GLN A 114 -13.81 5.74 -5.45
N LEU A 115 -12.91 4.79 -5.20
CA LEU A 115 -11.48 5.04 -5.18
C LEU A 115 -10.94 5.41 -6.58
N ALA A 116 -11.44 4.77 -7.63
CA ALA A 116 -11.10 5.11 -9.01
C ALA A 116 -11.55 6.53 -9.37
N LYS A 117 -12.76 6.95 -8.96
CA LYS A 117 -13.25 8.32 -9.10
C LYS A 117 -12.37 9.34 -8.36
N LYS A 118 -11.92 8.99 -7.14
CA LYS A 118 -10.97 9.84 -6.39
C LYS A 118 -9.59 9.92 -7.05
N ARG A 119 -9.13 8.86 -7.74
CA ARG A 119 -7.84 8.84 -8.45
C ARG A 119 -7.85 9.59 -9.78
N THR A 120 -8.98 9.62 -10.49
CA THR A 120 -9.06 10.36 -11.77
C THR A 120 -9.15 11.86 -11.56
N THR A 121 -9.74 12.29 -10.45
CA THR A 121 -9.79 13.70 -10.07
C THR A 121 -8.46 14.05 -9.41
N PRO A 122 -7.68 15.00 -9.94
CA PRO A 122 -6.49 15.44 -9.23
C PRO A 122 -6.90 16.03 -7.88
N GLU A 123 -6.07 15.84 -6.86
CA GLU A 123 -6.35 16.24 -5.46
C GLU A 123 -6.82 17.69 -5.34
N TRP A 124 -6.22 18.61 -6.10
CA TRP A 124 -6.59 20.03 -6.08
C TRP A 124 -7.97 20.34 -6.72
N GLN A 125 -8.61 19.38 -7.40
CA GLN A 125 -9.96 19.50 -7.96
C GLN A 125 -11.01 18.70 -7.18
N ASP A 126 -10.70 18.23 -5.97
CA ASP A 126 -11.66 17.51 -5.14
C ASP A 126 -12.89 18.41 -4.83
N PRO A 127 -14.14 17.97 -5.11
CA PRO A 127 -15.33 18.76 -4.84
C PRO A 127 -15.48 19.21 -3.38
N GLU A 128 -15.08 18.38 -2.42
CA GLU A 128 -15.15 18.74 -0.99
C GLU A 128 -14.19 19.91 -0.68
N MET A 129 -12.94 19.78 -1.13
CA MET A 129 -11.92 20.81 -0.95
C MET A 129 -12.29 22.12 -1.66
N LEU A 130 -12.87 22.06 -2.86
CA LEU A 130 -13.30 23.25 -3.60
C LEU A 130 -14.44 24.01 -2.91
N GLU A 131 -15.36 23.29 -2.25
CA GLU A 131 -16.45 23.92 -1.50
C GLU A 131 -15.92 24.66 -0.26
N ASP A 132 -14.95 24.08 0.45
CA ASP A 132 -14.30 24.74 1.59
C ASP A 132 -13.59 26.04 1.16
N ILE A 133 -12.86 25.99 0.03
CA ILE A 133 -12.19 27.17 -0.51
C ILE A 133 -13.21 28.24 -0.94
N ARG A 134 -14.34 27.82 -1.53
CA ARG A 134 -15.45 28.71 -1.91
C ARG A 134 -16.08 29.37 -0.69
N LEU A 135 -16.31 28.64 0.40
CA LEU A 135 -16.87 29.19 1.63
C LEU A 135 -15.90 30.18 2.31
N ALA A 136 -14.60 29.89 2.27
CA ALA A 136 -13.57 30.76 2.86
C ALA A 136 -13.31 32.03 2.03
N THR A 137 -13.29 31.91 0.70
CA THR A 137 -12.84 32.98 -0.22
C THR A 137 -14.01 33.68 -0.93
N GLY A 138 -15.18 33.04 -1.01
CA GLY A 138 -16.34 33.52 -1.77
C GLY A 138 -16.21 33.38 -3.29
N ILE A 139 -15.15 32.73 -3.78
CA ILE A 139 -14.82 32.61 -5.21
C ILE A 139 -14.91 31.15 -5.63
N ASP A 140 -15.62 30.86 -6.72
CA ASP A 140 -15.70 29.53 -7.31
C ASP A 140 -14.49 29.27 -8.22
N LEU A 141 -13.63 28.33 -7.82
CA LEU A 141 -12.41 27.97 -8.55
C LEU A 141 -12.62 26.85 -9.59
N ARG A 142 -13.87 26.40 -9.80
CA ARG A 142 -14.19 25.41 -10.83
C ARG A 142 -13.88 25.95 -12.22
N MET A 143 -13.16 25.16 -13.02
CA MET A 143 -12.88 25.52 -14.41
C MET A 143 -14.16 25.45 -15.24
N ASN A 144 -14.47 26.49 -16.01
CA ASN A 144 -15.56 26.43 -16.97
C ASN A 144 -15.20 25.51 -18.14
N GLU A 145 -16.07 24.56 -18.48
CA GLU A 145 -15.87 23.63 -19.60
C GLU A 145 -15.93 24.35 -20.97
N GLU A 146 -16.38 25.60 -20.98
CA GLU A 146 -16.67 26.41 -22.18
C GLU A 146 -15.43 26.69 -23.03
N ASN A 147 -14.23 26.67 -22.43
CA ASN A 147 -12.97 26.94 -23.13
C ASN A 147 -12.31 25.68 -23.75
N LYS A 148 -12.88 24.48 -23.60
CA LYS A 148 -12.32 23.25 -24.20
C LYS A 148 -12.60 23.09 -25.70
N LYS A 149 -13.39 23.99 -26.31
CA LYS A 149 -13.66 24.00 -27.76
C LYS A 149 -12.77 25.00 -28.48
N LYS A 150 -11.58 24.56 -28.91
CA LYS A 150 -10.84 25.03 -30.11
C LYS A 150 -9.46 24.35 -30.16
N LYS A 151 -9.42 23.09 -30.58
CA LYS A 151 -8.25 22.55 -31.29
C LYS A 151 -8.74 21.98 -32.61
N LYS A 152 -8.28 22.61 -33.71
CA LYS A 152 -8.43 22.17 -35.09
C LYS A 152 -7.67 20.86 -35.30
#